data_AF-A0A9Q1G7P5-F1
#
_entry.id   AF-A0A9Q1G7P5-F1
#
_cell.length_a   1.000
_cell.length_b   1.000
_cell.length_c   1.000
_cell.angle_alpha   90.00
_cell.angle_beta   90.00
_cell.angle_gamma   90.00
#
_symmetry.space_group_name_H-M   'P 1'
#
loop_
_entity.id
_entity.type
_entity.pdbx_description
1 polymer ?
#
loop_
_entity_poly.entity_id
_entity_poly.type
_entity_poly.pdbx_seq_one_letter_code
_entity_poly.pdbx_strand_id
1 'polypeptide(L)'
;MSNLYSTQTKDKQLNLSMDELLTFYGILITCGYSSVPRRHLHWSVDSDVHNESISDAMRRNRFDEIMASVHVVDNTKITDDPFFKGPSVVLGLAEQAQVPQDCKFIHDNLFTSLALLDEMTKRGYGSSGTVSRYHISIRSKKWWWPIFAWSLNSALVNSHCFYRDVMGGTIDLLTFSRIVAQSLMQRFGTKPLSHRRRSLLAATVEDQARYDKASHWPINTMHRFQRCRRCDKRTTYACEKCKAPLHIACFKIYHGQ
;
A
#
# COMPACT_ATOMS: atom_id res chain seq x y z
N MET A 1 2.40 -4.65 19.66
CA MET A 1 1.09 -3.95 19.75
C MET A 1 0.11 -4.40 18.67
N SER A 2 0.47 -4.40 17.38
CA SER A 2 -0.42 -4.88 16.31
C SER A 2 -0.91 -6.34 16.46
N ASN A 3 -0.02 -7.27 16.85
CA ASN A 3 -0.39 -8.67 17.11
C ASN A 3 -1.37 -8.78 18.28
N LEU A 4 -1.07 -8.10 19.39
CA LEU A 4 -1.92 -8.05 20.58
C LEU A 4 -3.34 -7.53 20.26
N TYR A 5 -3.42 -6.40 19.55
CA TYR A 5 -4.69 -5.82 19.14
C TYR A 5 -5.50 -6.78 18.26
N SER A 6 -4.85 -7.47 17.31
CA SER A 6 -5.54 -8.40 16.42
C SER A 6 -6.17 -9.56 17.20
N THR A 7 -5.46 -10.10 18.18
CA THR A 7 -6.00 -11.14 19.07
C THR A 7 -7.15 -10.60 19.92
N GLN A 8 -6.98 -9.44 20.54
CA GLN A 8 -7.97 -8.86 21.46
C GLN A 8 -9.28 -8.41 20.79
N THR A 9 -9.21 -7.81 19.60
CA THR A 9 -10.37 -7.16 18.97
C THR A 9 -10.97 -7.98 17.82
N LYS A 10 -10.20 -8.87 17.20
CA LYS A 10 -10.63 -9.62 16.01
C LYS A 10 -10.61 -11.13 16.18
N ASP A 11 -10.17 -11.61 17.34
CA ASP A 11 -10.00 -13.04 17.63
C ASP A 11 -9.16 -13.77 16.56
N LYS A 12 -8.12 -13.08 16.07
CA LYS A 12 -7.23 -13.58 15.01
C LYS A 12 -5.78 -13.28 15.31
N GLN A 13 -4.96 -14.32 15.29
CA GLN A 13 -3.50 -14.18 15.35
C GLN A 13 -2.99 -13.59 14.02
N LEU A 14 -2.51 -12.35 14.06
CA LEU A 14 -1.95 -11.68 12.88
C LEU A 14 -0.58 -12.24 12.49
N ASN A 15 0.22 -12.64 13.48
CA ASN A 15 1.60 -13.12 13.32
C ASN A 15 2.46 -12.20 12.45
N LEU A 16 2.33 -10.89 12.65
CA LEU A 16 3.10 -9.87 11.95
C LEU A 16 4.57 -9.94 12.38
N SER A 17 5.46 -10.18 11.42
CA SER A 17 6.91 -10.10 11.61
C SER A 17 7.45 -8.69 11.37
N MET A 18 8.70 -8.43 11.76
CA MET A 18 9.38 -7.17 11.45
C MET A 18 9.60 -6.99 9.95
N ASP A 19 9.93 -8.05 9.23
CA ASP A 19 10.14 -7.99 7.77
C ASP A 19 8.85 -7.61 7.04
N GLU A 20 7.71 -8.17 7.46
CA GLU A 20 6.41 -7.78 6.91
C GLU A 20 6.05 -6.33 7.25
N LEU A 21 6.39 -5.85 8.44
CA LEU A 21 6.17 -4.46 8.84
C LEU A 21 7.04 -3.49 8.01
N LEU A 22 8.30 -3.82 7.76
CA LEU A 22 9.21 -3.02 6.93
C LEU A 22 8.76 -3.02 5.46
N THR A 23 8.31 -4.17 4.96
CA THR A 23 7.69 -4.29 3.63
C THR A 23 6.44 -3.41 3.53
N PHE A 24 5.58 -3.45 4.56
CA PHE A 24 4.40 -2.61 4.65
C PHE A 24 4.76 -1.11 4.59
N TYR A 25 5.83 -0.67 5.27
CA TYR A 25 6.31 0.72 5.17
C TYR A 25 6.80 1.08 3.77
N GLY A 26 7.54 0.19 3.11
CA GLY A 26 7.97 0.39 1.72
C GLY A 26 6.79 0.58 0.76
N ILE A 27 5.71 -0.19 0.94
CA ILE A 27 4.47 -0.04 0.18
C ILE A 27 3.81 1.32 0.47
N LEU A 28 3.69 1.71 1.75
CA LEU A 28 3.10 3.01 2.11
C LEU A 28 3.84 4.18 1.46
N ILE A 29 5.17 4.20 1.53
CA ILE A 29 6.01 5.24 0.91
C ILE A 29 5.78 5.24 -0.62
N THR A 30 5.70 4.07 -1.24
CA THR A 30 5.40 3.95 -2.69
C THR A 30 4.07 4.58 -3.06
N CYS A 31 3.04 4.41 -2.24
CA CYS A 31 1.74 5.03 -2.45
C CYS A 31 1.77 6.56 -2.38
N GLY A 32 2.81 7.17 -1.79
CA GLY A 32 2.97 8.62 -1.72
C GLY A 32 3.35 9.26 -3.06
N TYR A 33 4.18 8.58 -3.85
CA TYR A 33 4.62 9.08 -5.17
C TYR A 33 3.96 8.37 -6.37
N SER A 34 3.29 7.23 -6.16
CA SER A 34 2.57 6.47 -7.20
C SER A 34 1.10 6.30 -6.83
N SER A 35 0.40 7.38 -6.51
CA SER A 35 -0.97 7.29 -5.98
C SER A 35 -1.99 6.76 -7.00
N VAL A 36 -2.97 6.00 -6.53
CA VAL A 36 -4.10 5.49 -7.31
C VAL A 36 -5.42 5.79 -6.58
N PRO A 37 -6.56 5.94 -7.30
CA PRO A 37 -7.83 6.30 -6.66
C PRO A 37 -8.30 5.32 -5.57
N ARG A 38 -7.91 4.05 -5.69
CA ARG A 38 -8.22 2.99 -4.73
C ARG A 38 -6.97 2.14 -4.51
N ARG A 39 -6.51 2.02 -3.26
CA ARG A 39 -5.27 1.29 -2.92
C ARG A 39 -5.18 -0.13 -3.51
N HIS A 40 -6.31 -0.84 -3.67
CA HIS A 40 -6.31 -2.19 -4.22
C HIS A 40 -5.84 -2.26 -5.68
N LEU A 41 -5.89 -1.15 -6.42
CA LEU A 41 -5.47 -1.06 -7.80
C LEU A 41 -3.96 -1.30 -7.97
N HIS A 42 -3.16 -1.03 -6.95
CA HIS A 42 -1.73 -1.39 -6.94
C HIS A 42 -1.47 -2.90 -7.16
N TRP A 43 -2.43 -3.75 -6.79
CA TRP A 43 -2.40 -5.20 -7.01
C TRP A 43 -3.28 -5.65 -8.18
N SER A 44 -3.85 -4.71 -8.95
CA SER A 44 -4.49 -5.07 -10.21
C SER A 44 -3.43 -5.56 -11.19
N VAL A 45 -3.84 -6.36 -12.17
CA VAL A 45 -3.00 -6.74 -13.32
C VAL A 45 -3.28 -5.86 -14.54
N ASP A 46 -4.10 -4.82 -14.38
CA ASP A 46 -4.38 -3.82 -15.42
C ASP A 46 -3.14 -2.91 -15.57
N SER A 47 -2.65 -2.73 -16.79
CA SER A 47 -1.36 -2.09 -17.08
C SER A 47 -1.27 -0.62 -16.70
N ASP A 48 -2.39 0.06 -16.54
CA ASP A 48 -2.50 1.48 -16.19
C ASP A 48 -2.31 1.75 -14.68
N VAL A 49 -2.54 0.74 -13.84
CA VAL A 49 -2.48 0.88 -12.37
C VAL A 49 -1.62 -0.18 -11.67
N HIS A 50 -1.20 -1.21 -12.40
CA HIS A 50 -0.36 -2.28 -11.86
C HIS A 50 0.97 -1.73 -11.35
N ASN A 51 1.31 -2.06 -10.11
CA ASN A 51 2.61 -1.77 -9.54
C ASN A 51 3.28 -3.09 -9.18
N GLU A 52 4.17 -3.56 -10.06
CA GLU A 52 4.86 -4.85 -9.92
C GLU A 52 5.58 -4.93 -8.58
N SER A 53 6.34 -3.90 -8.21
CA SER A 53 7.08 -3.84 -6.95
C SER A 53 6.19 -4.06 -5.73
N ILE A 54 5.02 -3.40 -5.66
CA ILE A 54 4.07 -3.59 -4.55
C ILE A 54 3.48 -5.00 -4.58
N SER A 55 3.05 -5.47 -5.76
CA SER A 55 2.37 -6.75 -5.90
C SER A 55 3.27 -7.95 -5.63
N ASP A 56 4.56 -7.83 -5.94
CA ASP A 56 5.60 -8.82 -5.66
C ASP A 56 6.08 -8.77 -4.21
N ALA A 57 6.05 -7.61 -3.56
CA ALA A 57 6.53 -7.48 -2.19
C ALA A 57 5.59 -8.09 -1.16
N MET A 58 4.27 -7.94 -1.35
CA MET A 58 3.26 -8.42 -0.41
C MET A 58 1.93 -8.69 -1.12
N ARG A 59 1.20 -9.75 -0.70
CA ARG A 59 -0.17 -9.99 -1.21
C ARG A 59 -1.15 -8.92 -0.73
N ARG A 60 -2.07 -8.49 -1.60
CA ARG A 60 -3.15 -7.54 -1.26
C ARG A 60 -3.88 -7.85 0.05
N ASN A 61 -4.35 -9.08 0.20
CA ASN A 61 -5.12 -9.47 1.39
C ASN A 61 -4.26 -9.39 2.66
N ARG A 62 -2.97 -9.73 2.57
CA ARG A 62 -2.03 -9.61 3.69
C ARG A 62 -1.80 -8.15 4.06
N PHE A 63 -1.64 -7.28 3.07
CA PHE A 63 -1.57 -5.83 3.30
C PHE A 63 -2.83 -5.31 4.00
N ASP A 64 -4.03 -5.72 3.56
CA ASP A 64 -5.30 -5.30 4.18
C ASP A 64 -5.44 -5.81 5.63
N GLU A 65 -5.01 -7.04 5.93
CA GLU A 65 -4.95 -7.58 7.30
C GLU A 65 -4.07 -6.73 8.20
N ILE A 66 -2.84 -6.42 7.75
CA ILE A 66 -1.87 -5.59 8.48
C ILE A 66 -2.43 -4.18 8.66
N MET A 67 -2.90 -3.55 7.60
CA MET A 67 -3.52 -2.22 7.62
C MET A 67 -4.68 -2.15 8.65
N ALA A 68 -5.52 -3.18 8.66
CA ALA A 68 -6.64 -3.25 9.59
C ALA A 68 -6.19 -3.50 11.04
N SER A 69 -5.05 -4.13 11.28
CA SER A 69 -4.60 -4.53 12.63
C SER A 69 -3.43 -3.71 13.19
N VAL A 70 -2.76 -2.88 12.39
CA VAL A 70 -1.62 -2.06 12.83
C VAL A 70 -2.03 -1.11 13.96
N HIS A 71 -1.31 -1.16 15.09
CA HIS A 71 -1.56 -0.35 16.29
C HIS A 71 -0.23 0.06 16.91
N VAL A 72 -0.13 1.36 17.25
CA VAL A 72 1.08 2.00 17.76
C VAL A 72 1.08 2.10 19.29
N VAL A 73 -0.05 1.84 19.95
CA VAL A 73 -0.16 1.88 21.40
C VAL A 73 -0.98 0.69 21.89
N ASP A 74 -0.64 0.18 23.08
CA ASP A 74 -1.45 -0.79 23.81
C ASP A 74 -2.63 -0.09 24.49
N ASN A 75 -3.84 -0.42 24.05
CA ASN A 75 -5.05 0.22 24.57
C ASN A 75 -5.34 -0.12 26.05
N THR A 76 -4.64 -1.09 26.62
CA THR A 76 -4.76 -1.42 28.06
C THR A 76 -3.99 -0.46 28.97
N LYS A 77 -3.16 0.43 28.40
CA LYS A 77 -2.29 1.36 29.12
C LYS A 77 -2.66 2.83 28.91
N ILE A 78 -3.92 3.12 28.58
CA ILE A 78 -4.39 4.50 28.35
C ILE A 78 -4.28 5.29 29.66
N THR A 79 -3.59 6.44 29.61
CA THR A 79 -3.53 7.42 30.70
C THR A 79 -4.26 8.71 30.29
N ASP A 80 -4.62 9.55 31.26
CA ASP A 80 -5.22 10.88 31.03
C ASP A 80 -4.21 11.93 30.52
N ASP A 81 -3.01 11.52 30.14
CA ASP A 81 -1.96 12.42 29.66
C ASP A 81 -2.32 13.02 28.29
N PRO A 82 -2.46 14.36 28.16
CA PRO A 82 -2.72 15.02 26.88
C PRO A 82 -1.59 14.81 25.85
N PHE A 83 -0.41 14.36 26.26
CA PHE A 83 0.74 14.07 25.41
C PHE A 83 0.87 12.60 25.01
N PHE A 84 -0.04 11.71 25.45
CA PHE A 84 0.05 10.25 25.32
C PHE A 84 0.21 9.71 23.88
N LYS A 85 0.04 10.55 22.85
CA LYS A 85 0.11 10.13 21.44
C LYS A 85 1.01 10.98 20.53
N GLY A 86 0.69 12.25 20.29
CA GLY A 86 1.37 13.03 19.25
C GLY A 86 2.74 13.57 19.71
N PRO A 87 2.78 14.38 20.77
CA PRO A 87 4.02 15.01 21.24
C PRO A 87 5.05 14.04 21.82
N SER A 88 4.62 12.95 22.45
CA SER A 88 5.51 11.88 22.94
C SER A 88 6.30 11.20 21.83
N VAL A 89 5.79 11.20 20.59
CA VAL A 89 6.51 10.63 19.44
C VAL A 89 7.71 11.49 19.06
N VAL A 90 7.57 12.82 19.06
CA VAL A 90 8.68 13.72 18.71
C VAL A 90 9.77 13.67 19.77
N LEU A 91 9.38 13.79 21.05
CA LEU A 91 10.31 13.73 22.18
C LEU A 91 10.94 12.33 22.33
N GLY A 92 10.13 11.27 22.25
CA GLY A 92 10.60 9.89 22.39
C GLY A 92 11.52 9.45 21.25
N LEU A 93 11.26 9.89 20.00
CA LEU A 93 12.18 9.62 18.89
C LEU A 93 13.49 10.37 19.04
N ALA A 94 13.47 11.63 19.49
CA ALA A 94 14.69 12.40 19.75
C ALA A 94 15.55 11.75 20.84
N GLU A 95 14.93 11.30 21.93
CA GLU A 95 15.59 10.60 23.03
C GLU A 95 16.15 9.24 22.60
N GLN A 96 15.37 8.43 21.87
CA GLN A 96 15.83 7.13 21.37
C GLN A 96 16.97 7.25 20.34
N ALA A 97 16.94 8.29 19.51
CA ALA A 97 17.96 8.55 18.50
C ALA A 97 19.19 9.28 19.08
N GLN A 98 19.21 9.62 20.38
CA GLN A 98 20.31 10.30 21.06
C GLN A 98 20.74 11.57 20.31
N VAL A 99 19.77 12.35 19.83
CA VAL A 99 20.05 13.52 19.00
C VAL A 99 20.80 14.57 19.83
N PRO A 100 21.90 15.15 19.31
CA PRO A 100 22.61 16.23 20.00
C PRO A 100 21.70 17.44 20.27
N GLN A 101 21.96 18.11 21.40
CA GLN A 101 21.37 19.43 21.70
C GLN A 101 21.85 20.46 20.65
N ASP A 102 21.07 21.50 20.40
CA ASP A 102 21.20 22.50 19.31
C ASP A 102 20.85 22.02 17.89
N CYS A 103 20.29 20.82 17.74
CA CYS A 103 19.72 20.40 16.47
C CYS A 103 18.34 21.00 16.21
N LYS A 104 18.11 21.41 14.95
CA LYS A 104 16.81 21.90 14.47
C LYS A 104 15.99 20.72 13.94
N PHE A 105 14.95 20.34 14.65
CA PHE A 105 13.94 19.42 14.17
C PHE A 105 13.07 20.10 13.11
N ILE A 106 12.72 19.33 12.09
CA ILE A 106 11.76 19.76 11.09
C ILE A 106 10.56 18.81 11.21
N HIS A 107 9.42 19.37 11.62
CA HIS A 107 8.16 18.67 11.86
C HIS A 107 6.97 19.61 11.61
N ASP A 108 5.85 19.06 11.16
CA ASP A 108 4.70 19.78 10.59
C ASP A 108 3.82 20.45 11.65
N ASN A 109 3.05 21.44 11.19
CA ASN A 109 2.01 22.18 11.92
C ASN A 109 1.09 21.31 12.78
N LEU A 110 0.82 20.05 12.41
CA LEU A 110 0.03 19.13 13.22
C LEU A 110 0.69 18.78 14.58
N PHE A 111 2.02 18.83 14.66
CA PHE A 111 2.81 18.67 15.87
C PHE A 111 3.30 20.00 16.42
N THR A 112 3.25 21.06 15.63
CA THR A 112 3.58 22.42 16.04
C THR A 112 2.46 23.03 16.88
N SER A 113 2.33 22.57 18.13
CA SER A 113 1.59 23.31 19.16
C SER A 113 2.53 24.31 19.85
N LEU A 114 1.99 25.44 20.31
CA LEU A 114 2.78 26.41 21.08
C LEU A 114 3.43 25.77 22.31
N ALA A 115 2.76 24.81 22.94
CA ALA A 115 3.28 24.07 24.09
C ALA A 115 4.46 23.14 23.72
N LEU A 116 4.41 22.46 22.56
CA LEU A 116 5.53 21.63 22.12
C LEU A 116 6.73 22.48 21.70
N LEU A 117 6.49 23.61 21.01
CA LEU A 117 7.53 24.54 20.65
C LEU A 117 8.27 25.10 21.89
N ASP A 118 7.52 25.46 22.93
CA ASP A 118 8.08 25.93 24.20
C ASP A 118 8.91 24.85 24.89
N GLU A 119 8.41 23.62 24.96
CA GLU A 119 9.13 22.48 25.56
C GLU A 119 10.39 22.09 24.77
N MET A 120 10.33 22.09 23.43
CA MET A 120 11.49 21.82 22.58
C MET A 120 12.55 22.91 22.74
N THR A 121 12.14 24.17 22.85
CA THR A 121 13.04 25.29 23.09
C THR A 121 13.72 25.17 24.45
N LYS A 122 12.98 24.79 25.52
CA LYS A 122 13.56 24.52 26.85
C LYS A 122 14.60 23.40 26.83
N ARG A 123 14.42 22.40 25.97
CA ARG A 123 15.34 21.26 25.80
C ARG A 123 16.49 21.54 24.82
N GLY A 124 16.57 22.75 24.26
CA GLY A 124 17.66 23.17 23.37
C GLY A 124 17.50 22.71 21.91
N TYR A 125 16.26 22.52 21.43
CA TYR A 125 15.98 22.09 20.06
C TYR A 125 15.28 23.19 19.25
N GLY A 126 15.68 23.36 17.98
CA GLY A 126 14.94 24.19 17.03
C GLY A 126 13.78 23.43 16.36
N SER A 127 12.74 24.11 15.86
CA SER A 127 11.60 23.48 15.18
C SER A 127 11.18 24.22 13.89
N SER A 128 10.71 23.52 12.84
CA SER A 128 10.14 24.12 11.61
C SER A 128 9.18 23.20 10.85
N GLY A 129 8.06 23.73 10.34
CA GLY A 129 7.05 23.03 9.54
C GLY A 129 7.49 22.60 8.14
N THR A 130 7.08 21.42 7.66
CA THR A 130 7.31 20.92 6.29
C THR A 130 6.02 20.79 5.48
N VAL A 131 6.04 21.22 4.21
CA VAL A 131 4.99 20.95 3.24
C VAL A 131 5.27 19.61 2.56
N SER A 132 4.41 18.60 2.76
CA SER A 132 4.64 17.22 2.27
C SER A 132 4.33 17.05 0.77
N ARG A 133 5.35 17.20 -0.07
CA ARG A 133 5.36 16.73 -1.46
C ARG A 133 5.61 15.21 -1.42
N TYR A 134 4.67 14.38 -1.89
CA TYR A 134 4.64 12.90 -1.80
C TYR A 134 4.09 12.28 -0.50
N HIS A 135 3.11 12.93 0.15
CA HIS A 135 2.42 12.34 1.29
C HIS A 135 1.79 10.97 0.96
N ILE A 136 1.90 10.00 1.88
CA ILE A 136 1.23 8.69 1.79
C ILE A 136 -0.26 8.89 1.52
N SER A 137 -0.71 8.45 0.35
CA SER A 137 -2.08 8.64 -0.13
C SER A 137 -3.11 7.67 0.48
N ILE A 138 -2.64 6.59 1.12
CA ILE A 138 -3.52 5.58 1.72
C ILE A 138 -4.25 6.17 2.93
N ARG A 139 -5.58 6.07 2.91
CA ARG A 139 -6.47 6.49 4.00
C ARG A 139 -6.88 5.31 4.88
N SER A 140 -7.17 5.62 6.15
CA SER A 140 -7.70 4.68 7.14
C SER A 140 -8.85 5.32 7.91
N LYS A 141 -9.71 4.49 8.49
CA LYS A 141 -10.77 4.93 9.41
C LYS A 141 -10.26 5.15 10.84
N LYS A 142 -9.01 4.76 11.14
CA LYS A 142 -8.39 4.97 12.45
C LYS A 142 -7.98 6.43 12.59
N TRP A 143 -8.49 7.13 13.60
CA TRP A 143 -8.28 8.58 13.76
C TRP A 143 -6.79 8.99 13.83
N TRP A 144 -5.93 8.12 14.38
CA TRP A 144 -4.49 8.38 14.53
C TRP A 144 -3.70 8.07 13.25
N TRP A 145 -4.31 7.46 12.24
CA TRP A 145 -3.63 7.09 11.00
C TRP A 145 -2.96 8.26 10.28
N PRO A 146 -3.58 9.45 10.14
CA PRO A 146 -2.92 10.60 9.54
C PRO A 146 -1.62 10.97 10.26
N ILE A 147 -1.58 10.88 11.59
CA ILE A 147 -0.40 11.15 12.43
C ILE A 147 0.72 10.15 12.10
N PHE A 148 0.40 8.86 12.04
CA PHE A 148 1.35 7.80 11.70
C PHE A 148 1.86 7.89 10.25
N ALA A 149 0.95 8.07 9.28
CA ALA A 149 1.34 8.20 7.88
C ALA A 149 2.22 9.44 7.67
N TRP A 150 1.90 10.53 8.36
CA TRP A 150 2.71 11.74 8.34
C TRP A 150 4.10 11.50 8.94
N SER A 151 4.21 10.83 10.11
CA SER A 151 5.51 10.61 10.75
C SER A 151 6.47 9.81 9.87
N LEU A 152 5.94 8.85 9.10
CA LEU A 152 6.73 8.10 8.13
C LEU A 152 7.24 8.99 6.97
N ASN A 153 6.42 9.93 6.48
CA ASN A 153 6.86 10.90 5.47
C ASN A 153 7.92 11.86 6.01
N SER A 154 7.76 12.33 7.25
CA SER A 154 8.71 13.25 7.87
C SER A 154 10.04 12.59 8.14
N ALA A 155 10.04 11.34 8.62
CA ALA A 155 11.26 10.55 8.75
C ALA A 155 11.97 10.41 7.40
N LEU A 156 11.23 10.22 6.29
CA LEU A 156 11.80 10.11 4.95
C LEU A 156 12.42 11.43 4.46
N VAL A 157 11.72 12.56 4.64
CA VAL A 157 12.21 13.89 4.27
C VAL A 157 13.43 14.27 5.11
N ASN A 158 13.40 14.03 6.42
CA ASN A 158 14.53 14.31 7.30
C ASN A 158 15.74 13.46 6.93
N SER A 159 15.52 12.18 6.58
CA SER A 159 16.58 11.30 6.06
C SER A 159 17.18 11.81 4.76
N HIS A 160 16.36 12.42 3.88
CA HIS A 160 16.84 13.03 2.64
C HIS A 160 17.67 14.29 2.90
N CYS A 161 17.22 15.19 3.79
CA CYS A 161 18.00 16.36 4.20
C CYS A 161 19.34 15.94 4.78
N PHE A 162 19.35 15.00 5.72
CA PHE A 162 20.57 14.45 6.30
C PHE A 162 21.51 13.87 5.23
N TYR A 163 20.97 13.11 4.28
CA TYR A 163 21.74 12.58 3.15
C TYR A 163 22.37 13.69 2.30
N ARG A 164 21.65 14.79 2.03
CA ARG A 164 22.17 15.93 1.28
C ARG A 164 23.26 16.66 2.04
N ASP A 165 23.07 16.87 3.34
CA ASP A 165 23.97 17.65 4.18
C ASP A 165 25.28 16.90 4.46
N VAL A 166 25.19 15.59 4.73
CA VAL A 166 26.37 14.77 5.11
C VAL A 166 27.07 14.17 3.91
N MET A 167 26.33 13.65 2.94
CA MET A 167 26.92 12.95 1.79
C MET A 167 27.12 13.86 0.57
N GLY A 168 26.69 15.13 0.65
CA GLY A 168 26.74 16.07 -0.48
C GLY A 168 25.86 15.65 -1.66
N GLY A 169 24.85 14.80 -1.42
CA GLY A 169 24.04 14.20 -2.47
C GLY A 169 23.19 15.23 -3.23
N THR A 170 23.16 15.12 -4.56
CA THR A 170 22.31 15.96 -5.44
C THR A 170 20.97 15.29 -5.80
N ILE A 171 20.71 14.10 -5.25
CA ILE A 171 19.51 13.32 -5.53
C ILE A 171 18.27 14.09 -5.07
N ASP A 172 17.23 14.13 -5.91
CA ASP A 172 15.96 14.76 -5.58
C ASP A 172 15.12 13.88 -4.63
N LEU A 173 14.17 14.50 -3.93
CA LEU A 173 13.36 13.81 -2.92
C LEU A 173 12.60 12.60 -3.50
N LEU A 174 12.14 12.69 -4.76
CA LEU A 174 11.42 11.58 -5.40
C LEU A 174 12.32 10.38 -5.61
N THR A 175 13.51 10.58 -6.17
CA THR A 175 14.46 9.48 -6.41
C THR A 175 14.92 8.87 -5.09
N PHE A 176 15.19 9.70 -4.07
CA PHE A 176 15.52 9.20 -2.73
C PHE A 176 14.37 8.35 -2.15
N SER A 177 13.13 8.83 -2.24
CA SER A 177 11.93 8.12 -1.76
C SER A 177 11.74 6.78 -2.45
N ARG A 178 12.00 6.72 -3.76
CA ARG A 178 11.94 5.48 -4.55
C ARG A 178 13.00 4.48 -4.09
N ILE A 179 14.24 4.92 -3.88
CA ILE A 179 15.34 4.06 -3.41
C ILE A 179 15.00 3.46 -2.05
N VAL A 180 14.56 4.27 -1.09
CA VAL A 180 14.19 3.79 0.25
C VAL A 180 13.01 2.80 0.17
N ALA A 181 11.95 3.14 -0.56
CA ALA A 181 10.79 2.27 -0.67
C ALA A 181 11.13 0.92 -1.34
N GLN A 182 11.89 0.94 -2.43
CA GLN A 182 12.28 -0.25 -3.16
C GLN A 182 13.25 -1.11 -2.36
N SER A 183 14.21 -0.51 -1.65
CA SER A 183 15.14 -1.27 -0.80
C SER A 183 14.42 -2.01 0.33
N LEU A 184 13.41 -1.39 0.96
CA LEU A 184 12.57 -2.06 1.96
C LEU A 184 11.78 -3.23 1.35
N MET A 185 11.13 -3.01 0.20
CA MET A 185 10.32 -4.05 -0.44
C MET A 185 11.16 -5.20 -1.00
N GLN A 186 12.34 -4.93 -1.56
CA GLN A 186 13.22 -5.96 -2.13
C GLN A 186 13.92 -6.79 -1.05
N ARG A 187 14.30 -6.15 0.07
CA ARG A 187 15.02 -6.83 1.15
C ARG A 187 14.12 -7.69 2.02
N PHE A 188 12.90 -7.23 2.28
CA PHE A 188 12.00 -7.85 3.26
C PHE A 188 10.74 -8.46 2.64
N GLY A 189 10.42 -8.13 1.38
CA GLY A 189 9.23 -8.62 0.70
C GLY A 189 9.33 -10.09 0.31
N THR A 190 8.18 -10.76 0.25
CA THR A 190 8.09 -12.17 -0.13
C THR A 190 7.20 -12.33 -1.36
N LYS A 191 7.79 -12.82 -2.45
CA LYS A 191 7.08 -13.00 -3.72
C LYS A 191 5.91 -13.98 -3.55
N PRO A 192 4.66 -13.54 -3.84
CA PRO A 192 3.53 -14.44 -3.88
C PRO A 192 3.77 -15.55 -4.92
N LEU A 193 3.48 -16.81 -4.57
CA LEU A 193 3.33 -17.86 -5.59
C LEU A 193 2.34 -17.37 -6.67
N SER A 194 2.81 -17.31 -7.92
CA SER A 194 2.09 -16.70 -9.02
C SER A 194 0.80 -17.49 -9.30
N HIS A 195 -0.35 -16.92 -8.98
CA HIS A 195 -1.61 -17.37 -9.56
C HIS A 195 -1.95 -16.41 -10.69
N ARG A 196 -2.05 -16.92 -11.93
CA ARG A 196 -2.39 -16.12 -13.12
C ARG A 196 -3.77 -15.47 -12.92
N ARG A 197 -3.81 -14.25 -12.39
CA ARG A 197 -5.04 -13.45 -12.31
C ARG A 197 -5.30 -12.80 -13.66
N ARG A 198 -6.57 -12.83 -14.08
CA ARG A 198 -7.03 -12.11 -15.27
C ARG A 198 -7.33 -10.67 -14.91
N SER A 199 -6.98 -9.74 -15.80
CA SER A 199 -7.36 -8.32 -15.72
C SER A 199 -8.89 -8.20 -15.65
N LEU A 200 -9.39 -7.44 -14.67
CA LEU A 200 -10.82 -7.17 -14.54
C LEU A 200 -11.27 -6.22 -15.64
N LEU A 201 -10.46 -5.21 -15.97
CA LEU A 201 -10.75 -4.28 -17.05
C LEU A 201 -10.84 -5.02 -18.39
N ALA A 202 -9.87 -5.87 -18.71
CA ALA A 202 -9.92 -6.71 -19.90
C ALA A 202 -11.11 -7.67 -19.89
N ALA A 203 -11.44 -8.27 -18.74
CA ALA A 203 -12.63 -9.12 -18.62
C ALA A 203 -13.93 -8.33 -18.85
N THR A 204 -14.04 -7.09 -18.36
CA THR A 204 -15.20 -6.23 -18.57
C THR A 204 -15.30 -5.75 -20.01
N VAL A 205 -14.18 -5.38 -20.64
CA VAL A 205 -14.14 -5.00 -22.07
C VAL A 205 -14.57 -6.19 -22.95
N GLU A 206 -14.10 -7.39 -22.66
CA GLU A 206 -14.54 -8.60 -23.36
C GLU A 206 -16.02 -8.92 -23.12
N ASP A 207 -16.53 -8.70 -21.90
CA ASP A 207 -17.94 -8.94 -21.58
C ASP A 207 -18.85 -7.88 -22.22
N GLN A 208 -18.39 -6.64 -22.39
CA GLN A 208 -19.12 -5.65 -23.21
C GLN A 208 -19.22 -6.10 -24.67
N ALA A 209 -18.14 -6.65 -25.25
CA ALA A 209 -18.18 -7.23 -26.59
C ALA A 209 -19.09 -8.47 -26.70
N ARG A 210 -19.52 -9.08 -25.58
CA ARG A 210 -20.42 -10.24 -25.56
C ARG A 210 -21.87 -9.88 -25.88
N TYR A 211 -22.35 -8.72 -25.43
CA TYR A 211 -23.76 -8.33 -25.44
C TYR A 211 -24.19 -7.52 -26.68
N ASP A 212 -23.28 -7.27 -27.61
CA ASP A 212 -23.59 -6.54 -28.85
C ASP A 212 -24.37 -7.37 -29.88
N LYS A 213 -24.69 -8.64 -29.58
CA LYS A 213 -25.51 -9.59 -30.36
C LYS A 213 -25.10 -9.75 -31.83
N ALA A 214 -23.93 -9.25 -32.22
CA ALA A 214 -23.47 -9.22 -33.61
C ALA A 214 -22.07 -9.82 -33.73
N SER A 215 -21.83 -10.54 -34.83
CA SER A 215 -20.50 -11.04 -35.23
C SER A 215 -19.81 -11.99 -34.23
N HIS A 216 -20.57 -12.88 -33.59
CA HIS A 216 -20.02 -13.97 -32.76
C HIS A 216 -20.01 -15.28 -33.56
N TRP A 217 -18.84 -15.73 -33.99
CA TRP A 217 -18.66 -16.96 -34.78
C TRP A 217 -17.87 -18.02 -34.00
N PRO A 218 -18.30 -19.30 -34.02
CA PRO A 218 -17.56 -20.38 -33.37
C PRO A 218 -16.31 -20.75 -34.18
N ILE A 219 -15.14 -20.70 -33.54
CA ILE A 219 -13.87 -21.15 -34.09
C ILE A 219 -13.32 -22.35 -33.30
N ASN A 220 -12.71 -23.30 -33.99
CA ASN A 220 -12.05 -24.44 -33.35
C ASN A 220 -10.60 -24.06 -33.00
N THR A 221 -10.26 -24.08 -31.72
CA THR A 221 -8.93 -23.70 -31.24
C THR A 221 -7.90 -24.81 -31.39
N MET A 222 -8.31 -26.03 -31.77
CA MET A 222 -7.54 -27.24 -32.16
C MET A 222 -6.48 -27.75 -31.17
N HIS A 223 -5.96 -26.93 -30.24
CA HIS A 223 -4.71 -27.18 -29.54
C HIS A 223 -4.78 -27.02 -28.01
N ARG A 224 -5.88 -26.50 -27.44
CA ARG A 224 -6.06 -26.40 -25.98
C ARG A 224 -7.50 -26.62 -25.56
N PHE A 225 -7.76 -27.71 -24.84
CA PHE A 225 -9.04 -27.90 -24.15
C PHE A 225 -9.21 -26.81 -23.10
N GLN A 226 -10.31 -26.06 -23.19
CA GLN A 226 -10.71 -25.06 -22.19
C GLN A 226 -12.05 -25.45 -21.58
N ARG A 227 -12.41 -24.84 -20.44
CA ARG A 227 -13.73 -25.05 -19.82
C ARG A 227 -14.76 -24.14 -20.46
N CYS A 228 -15.86 -24.72 -20.90
CA CYS A 228 -16.99 -23.98 -21.46
C CYS A 228 -17.56 -23.02 -20.42
N ARG A 229 -17.66 -21.73 -20.75
CA ARG A 229 -18.17 -20.66 -19.87
C ARG A 229 -19.61 -20.85 -19.40
N ARG A 230 -20.37 -21.74 -20.03
CA ARG A 230 -21.78 -22.01 -19.72
C ARG A 230 -22.00 -23.26 -18.87
N CYS A 231 -21.28 -24.34 -19.16
CA CYS A 231 -21.52 -25.66 -18.55
C CYS A 231 -20.30 -26.25 -17.85
N ASP A 232 -19.18 -25.52 -17.82
CA ASP A 232 -17.90 -25.88 -17.20
C ASP A 232 -17.22 -27.18 -17.68
N LYS A 233 -17.77 -27.83 -18.71
CA LYS A 233 -17.22 -29.01 -19.39
C LYS A 233 -16.16 -28.63 -20.43
N ARG A 234 -15.27 -29.57 -20.77
CA ARG A 234 -14.18 -29.35 -21.74
C ARG A 234 -14.73 -29.06 -23.15
N THR A 235 -14.16 -28.05 -23.82
CA THR A 235 -14.46 -27.67 -25.21
C THR A 235 -13.18 -27.30 -25.95
N THR A 236 -13.15 -27.53 -27.26
CA THR A 236 -12.13 -27.05 -28.21
C THR A 236 -12.65 -25.88 -29.05
N TYR A 237 -13.87 -25.42 -28.80
CA TYR A 237 -14.49 -24.31 -29.50
C TYR A 237 -14.48 -23.05 -28.64
N ALA A 238 -14.25 -21.90 -29.28
CA ALA A 238 -14.33 -20.59 -28.68
C ALA A 238 -15.00 -19.60 -29.65
N CYS A 239 -15.51 -18.48 -29.14
CA CYS A 239 -15.99 -17.39 -29.98
C CYS A 239 -14.81 -16.63 -30.59
N GLU A 240 -14.86 -16.31 -31.88
CA GLU A 240 -13.84 -15.51 -32.56
C GLU A 240 -13.71 -14.10 -31.98
N LYS A 241 -14.83 -13.49 -31.59
CA LYS A 241 -14.91 -12.09 -31.17
C LYS A 241 -14.56 -11.91 -29.69
N CYS A 242 -15.31 -12.53 -28.78
CA CYS A 242 -15.08 -12.39 -27.34
C CYS A 242 -14.09 -13.42 -26.75
N LYS A 243 -13.56 -14.34 -27.58
CA LYS A 243 -12.65 -15.42 -27.17
C LYS A 243 -13.18 -16.33 -26.05
N ALA A 244 -14.49 -16.29 -25.76
CA ALA A 244 -15.12 -17.11 -24.74
C ALA A 244 -15.15 -18.59 -25.19
N PRO A 245 -14.64 -19.53 -24.38
CA PRO A 245 -14.73 -20.96 -24.71
C PRO A 245 -16.15 -21.46 -24.52
N LEU A 246 -16.75 -22.01 -25.56
CA LEU A 246 -18.15 -22.44 -25.58
C LEU A 246 -18.29 -23.69 -26.44
N HIS A 247 -19.22 -24.58 -26.10
CA HIS A 247 -19.68 -25.57 -27.06
C HIS A 247 -20.55 -24.91 -28.12
N ILE A 248 -20.60 -25.50 -29.33
CA ILE A 248 -21.51 -25.07 -30.41
C ILE A 248 -22.96 -24.98 -29.89
N ALA A 249 -23.42 -25.99 -29.14
CA ALA A 249 -24.76 -25.99 -28.54
C ALA A 249 -24.96 -24.92 -27.46
N CYS A 250 -23.89 -24.51 -26.76
CA CYS A 250 -23.94 -23.47 -25.72
C CYS A 250 -23.89 -22.06 -26.30
N PHE A 251 -23.50 -21.90 -27.56
CA PHE A 251 -23.15 -20.64 -28.20
C PHE A 251 -24.34 -19.69 -28.30
N LYS A 252 -25.45 -20.16 -28.90
CA LYS A 252 -26.68 -19.38 -29.08
C LYS A 252 -27.25 -18.88 -27.75
N ILE A 253 -27.20 -19.71 -26.72
CA ILE A 253 -27.81 -19.39 -25.43
C ILE A 253 -26.89 -18.49 -24.58
N TYR A 254 -25.56 -18.54 -24.79
CA TYR A 254 -24.62 -17.70 -24.07
C TYR A 254 -24.54 -16.26 -24.60
N HIS A 255 -24.78 -16.06 -25.90
CA HIS A 255 -24.77 -14.76 -26.60
C HIS A 255 -26.18 -14.17 -26.84
N GLY A 256 -27.24 -14.97 -26.68
CA GLY A 256 -28.62 -14.53 -26.87
C GLY A 256 -29.30 -13.97 -25.62
N GLN A 257 -28.67 -14.08 -24.44
CA GLN A 257 -29.08 -13.42 -23.20
C GLN A 257 -28.47 -12.03 -23.15
#